data_AF-A0A365TDC5-F1
#
_entry.id   AF-A0A365TDC5-F1
#
_cell.length_a   1.000
_cell.length_b   1.000
_cell.length_c   1.000
_cell.angle_alpha   90.00
_cell.angle_beta   90.00
_cell.angle_gamma   90.00
#
_symmetry.space_group_name_H-M   'P 1'
#
loop_
_entity.id
_entity.type
_entity.pdbx_description
1 polymer ?
#
loop_
_entity_poly.entity_id
_entity_poly.type
_entity_poly.pdbx_seq_one_letter_code
_entity_poly.pdbx_strand_id
1 'polypeptide(L)'
;MTHIVAIGGGEIAERETERIDRRVVAAADGASPTALFVPTASGDAAGYCERFHRYYGDELGCETTVLRLVDDPDGDDAVERKIAAADLVYVGGGDTGALLDRWRERGVAERLRTAARDGTLLAGLSAGALCWFDGGLADAVPDAEYGPLDALGWVDCLRFTPHAHAERRREFADALCGTGATGLALTDRAAVEIRDDEFRILTDGDDAAAYLLVDLGGRVVTERVEATSFRPLDDLGYRFGAD
;
A
#
# COMPACT_ATOMS: atom_id res chain seq x y z
N MET A 1 3.58 17.24 -2.05
CA MET A 1 4.17 16.46 -0.97
C MET A 1 3.67 15.04 -1.12
N THR A 2 4.50 14.00 -1.03
CA THR A 2 4.02 12.61 -1.16
C THR A 2 3.98 11.97 0.21
N HIS A 3 2.83 11.46 0.65
CA HIS A 3 2.70 10.75 1.92
C HIS A 3 1.98 9.42 1.71
N ILE A 4 2.73 8.32 1.79
CA ILE A 4 2.24 6.96 1.55
C ILE A 4 2.45 6.11 2.80
N VAL A 5 1.46 5.31 3.19
CA VAL A 5 1.57 4.25 4.19
C VAL A 5 1.20 2.92 3.55
N ALA A 6 2.18 2.07 3.31
CA ALA A 6 2.00 0.75 2.73
C ALA A 6 2.07 -0.32 3.82
N ILE A 7 0.96 -1.02 4.05
CA ILE A 7 0.75 -1.98 5.13
C ILE A 7 0.84 -3.40 4.57
N GLY A 8 1.74 -4.21 5.14
CA GLY A 8 2.04 -5.56 4.66
C GLY A 8 0.91 -6.56 4.81
N GLY A 9 -0.02 -6.35 5.73
CA GLY A 9 -1.19 -7.22 5.92
C GLY A 9 -1.79 -7.10 7.32
N GLY A 10 -2.95 -7.71 7.48
CA GLY A 10 -3.73 -7.73 8.72
C GLY A 10 -5.23 -7.68 8.43
N GLU A 11 -6.04 -8.02 9.42
CA GLU A 11 -7.49 -8.00 9.36
C GLU A 11 -8.06 -6.78 10.09
N ILE A 12 -8.72 -5.89 9.33
CA ILE A 12 -9.33 -4.67 9.86
C ILE A 12 -10.43 -4.99 10.88
N ALA A 13 -11.14 -6.12 10.70
CA ALA A 13 -12.20 -6.55 11.61
C ALA A 13 -11.67 -6.84 13.02
N GLU A 14 -10.44 -7.37 13.07
CA GLU A 14 -9.76 -7.84 14.27
C GLU A 14 -8.80 -6.80 14.84
N ARG A 15 -8.63 -5.67 14.13
CA ARG A 15 -7.77 -4.54 14.53
C ARG A 15 -6.31 -4.95 14.68
N GLU A 16 -5.86 -5.86 13.83
CA GLU A 16 -4.49 -6.38 13.88
C GLU A 16 -3.44 -5.27 13.66
N THR A 17 -3.82 -4.19 12.97
CA THR A 17 -2.95 -3.06 12.61
C THR A 17 -3.23 -1.79 13.42
N GLU A 18 -3.92 -1.88 14.57
CA GLU A 18 -4.45 -0.72 15.30
C GLU A 18 -3.44 0.43 15.52
N ARG A 19 -2.18 0.13 15.89
CA ARG A 19 -1.14 1.15 16.08
C ARG A 19 -0.79 1.87 14.77
N ILE A 20 -0.80 1.12 13.67
CA ILE A 20 -0.56 1.65 12.32
C ILE A 20 -1.77 2.48 11.88
N ASP A 21 -2.99 1.97 12.05
CA ASP A 21 -4.23 2.66 11.67
C ASP A 21 -4.40 3.99 12.40
N ARG A 22 -4.17 3.99 13.73
CA ARG A 22 -4.15 5.24 14.52
C ARG A 22 -3.10 6.22 14.02
N ARG A 23 -1.94 5.74 13.55
CA ARG A 23 -0.89 6.59 13.00
C ARG A 23 -1.23 7.11 11.61
N VAL A 24 -1.95 6.34 10.80
CA VAL A 24 -2.51 6.77 9.50
C VAL A 24 -3.49 7.92 9.73
N VAL A 25 -4.46 7.74 10.64
CA VAL A 25 -5.46 8.77 10.97
C VAL A 25 -4.80 10.02 11.56
N ALA A 26 -3.84 9.85 12.48
CA ALA A 26 -3.14 10.98 13.08
C ALA A 26 -2.20 11.75 12.13
N ALA A 27 -1.85 11.16 10.98
CA ALA A 27 -1.08 11.86 9.95
C ALA A 27 -1.94 12.55 8.90
N ALA A 28 -3.20 12.17 8.77
CA ALA A 28 -4.15 12.90 7.94
C ALA A 28 -4.44 14.26 8.57
N ASP A 29 -4.72 15.26 7.74
CA ASP A 29 -4.97 16.62 8.20
C ASP A 29 -6.32 16.74 8.91
N GLY A 30 -6.33 17.40 10.07
CA GLY A 30 -7.54 17.75 10.81
C GLY A 30 -7.88 16.83 11.99
N ALA A 31 -8.88 17.24 12.76
CA ALA A 31 -9.32 16.50 13.97
C ALA A 31 -10.29 15.35 13.65
N SER A 32 -10.94 15.40 12.48
CA SER A 32 -11.83 14.38 11.93
C SER A 32 -11.60 14.34 10.41
N PRO A 33 -10.57 13.62 9.94
CA PRO A 33 -10.21 13.61 8.53
C PRO A 33 -11.26 12.86 7.69
N THR A 34 -11.46 13.31 6.46
CA THR A 34 -12.29 12.63 5.47
C THR A 34 -11.53 11.42 4.91
N ALA A 35 -11.95 10.22 5.30
CA ALA A 35 -11.34 8.97 4.90
C ALA A 35 -12.12 8.30 3.75
N LEU A 36 -11.56 8.36 2.54
CA LEU A 36 -12.07 7.67 1.35
C LEU A 36 -11.54 6.24 1.28
N PHE A 37 -12.42 5.28 1.50
CA PHE A 37 -12.11 3.86 1.29
C PHE A 37 -12.26 3.47 -0.18
N VAL A 38 -11.25 2.78 -0.71
CA VAL A 38 -11.20 2.29 -2.09
C VAL A 38 -11.10 0.75 -2.07
N PRO A 39 -12.24 0.04 -2.08
CA PRO A 39 -12.31 -1.42 -1.94
C PRO A 39 -12.10 -2.19 -3.25
N THR A 40 -11.58 -1.56 -4.31
CA THR A 40 -11.55 -2.11 -5.67
C THR A 40 -10.90 -3.50 -5.76
N ALA A 41 -9.81 -3.73 -5.03
CA ALA A 41 -9.11 -5.01 -5.01
C ALA A 41 -10.01 -6.17 -4.50
N SER A 42 -10.97 -5.86 -3.63
CA SER A 42 -11.94 -6.84 -3.10
C SER A 42 -13.20 -6.97 -3.95
N GLY A 43 -13.27 -6.31 -5.12
CA GLY A 43 -14.48 -6.23 -5.93
C GLY A 43 -15.59 -5.43 -5.24
N ASP A 44 -15.23 -4.40 -4.47
CA ASP A 44 -16.14 -3.56 -3.70
C ASP A 44 -17.00 -4.31 -2.67
N ALA A 45 -16.43 -5.34 -2.03
CA ALA A 45 -17.12 -6.18 -1.07
C ALA A 45 -17.84 -5.35 0.03
N ALA A 46 -19.17 -5.41 0.06
CA ALA A 46 -20.00 -4.62 0.96
C ALA A 46 -19.61 -4.80 2.44
N GLY A 47 -19.36 -6.04 2.86
CA GLY A 47 -18.92 -6.33 4.22
C GLY A 47 -17.57 -5.70 4.58
N TYR A 48 -16.66 -5.51 3.62
CA TYR A 48 -15.39 -4.83 3.87
C TYR A 48 -15.61 -3.33 4.04
N CYS A 49 -16.48 -2.74 3.22
CA CYS A 49 -16.89 -1.33 3.35
C CYS A 49 -17.51 -1.05 4.73
N GLU A 50 -18.42 -1.92 5.19
CA GLU A 50 -19.06 -1.82 6.50
C GLU A 50 -18.03 -1.91 7.64
N ARG A 51 -17.07 -2.84 7.53
CA ARG A 51 -16.00 -2.98 8.53
C ARG A 51 -15.09 -1.76 8.58
N PHE A 52 -14.74 -1.21 7.42
CA PHE A 52 -13.97 0.03 7.34
C PHE A 52 -14.74 1.19 7.99
N HIS A 53 -16.02 1.40 7.62
CA HIS A 53 -16.86 2.45 8.19
C HIS A 53 -16.95 2.34 9.72
N ARG A 54 -17.23 1.13 10.23
CA ARG A 54 -17.30 0.89 11.66
C ARG A 54 -16.00 1.22 12.37
N TYR A 55 -14.86 0.80 11.82
CA TYR A 55 -13.59 0.99 12.49
C TYR A 55 -13.04 2.42 12.32
N TYR A 56 -12.78 2.84 11.09
CA TYR A 56 -12.22 4.17 10.81
C TYR A 56 -13.20 5.30 11.16
N GLY A 57 -14.50 5.09 10.95
CA GLY A 57 -15.54 6.07 11.29
C GLY A 57 -15.87 6.07 12.78
N ASP A 58 -16.55 5.03 13.25
CA ASP A 58 -17.13 5.05 14.60
C ASP A 58 -16.06 5.05 15.71
N GLU A 59 -14.89 4.44 15.46
CA GLU A 59 -13.87 4.25 16.51
C GLU A 59 -12.65 5.16 16.38
N LEU A 60 -12.16 5.40 15.17
CA LEU A 60 -11.01 6.28 14.93
C LEU A 60 -11.42 7.74 14.65
N GLY A 61 -12.72 8.00 14.47
CA GLY A 61 -13.28 9.35 14.39
C GLY A 61 -13.09 10.03 13.03
N CYS A 62 -13.01 9.28 11.94
CA CYS A 62 -12.96 9.83 10.59
C CYS A 62 -14.37 10.02 9.98
N GLU A 63 -14.53 11.01 9.11
CA GLU A 63 -15.69 11.06 8.21
C GLU A 63 -15.44 10.12 7.03
N THR A 64 -16.09 8.95 7.02
CA THR A 64 -15.78 7.92 6.02
C THR A 64 -16.71 7.95 4.81
N THR A 65 -16.15 7.69 3.64
CA THR A 65 -16.86 7.53 2.37
C THR A 65 -16.23 6.39 1.56
N VAL A 66 -16.94 5.86 0.57
CA VAL A 66 -16.48 4.71 -0.24
C VAL A 66 -16.48 5.09 -1.72
N LEU A 67 -15.39 4.79 -2.42
CA LEU A 67 -15.28 4.89 -3.87
C LEU A 67 -15.57 3.52 -4.51
N ARG A 68 -16.76 3.35 -5.08
CA ARG A 68 -17.12 2.11 -5.77
C ARG A 68 -16.76 2.19 -7.23
N LEU A 69 -16.06 1.19 -7.73
CA LEU A 69 -15.62 1.09 -9.12
C LEU A 69 -16.06 -0.21 -9.78
N VAL A 70 -16.43 -1.25 -9.05
CA VAL A 70 -16.76 -2.59 -9.56
C VAL A 70 -18.25 -2.87 -9.41
N ASP A 71 -18.76 -2.93 -8.18
CA ASP A 71 -20.17 -3.19 -7.88
C ASP A 71 -20.91 -1.86 -7.68
N ASP A 72 -21.97 -1.64 -8.45
CA ASP A 72 -22.70 -0.36 -8.52
C ASP A 72 -21.75 0.87 -8.60
N PRO A 73 -20.96 0.99 -9.69
CA PRO A 73 -19.84 1.91 -9.74
C PRO A 73 -20.28 3.38 -9.77
N ASP A 74 -19.55 4.20 -9.02
CA ASP A 74 -19.68 5.66 -9.06
C ASP A 74 -19.45 6.19 -10.48
N GLY A 75 -20.24 7.18 -10.89
CA GLY A 75 -19.99 7.95 -12.11
C GLY A 75 -18.78 8.87 -11.96
N ASP A 76 -18.19 9.29 -13.08
CA ASP A 76 -16.90 10.01 -13.07
C ASP A 76 -16.93 11.32 -12.26
N ASP A 77 -18.04 12.07 -12.27
CA ASP A 77 -18.22 13.27 -11.42
C ASP A 77 -18.23 12.94 -9.91
N ALA A 78 -18.72 11.76 -9.54
CA ALA A 78 -18.68 11.30 -8.15
C ALA A 78 -17.27 10.84 -7.77
N VAL A 79 -16.57 10.13 -8.67
CA VAL A 79 -15.17 9.72 -8.49
C VAL A 79 -14.29 10.94 -8.24
N GLU A 80 -14.36 11.96 -9.10
CA GLU A 80 -13.57 13.18 -9.00
C GLU A 80 -13.82 13.89 -7.65
N ARG A 81 -15.09 14.12 -7.31
CA ARG A 81 -15.45 14.81 -6.06
C ARG A 81 -15.04 14.04 -4.82
N LYS A 82 -15.19 12.71 -4.81
CA LYS A 82 -14.83 11.88 -3.65
C LYS A 82 -13.32 11.91 -3.42
N ILE A 83 -12.52 11.79 -4.48
CA ILE A 83 -11.05 11.85 -4.39
C ILE A 83 -10.59 13.24 -3.94
N ALA A 84 -11.12 14.31 -4.55
CA ALA A 84 -10.73 15.69 -4.22
C ALA A 84 -11.12 16.13 -2.80
N ALA A 85 -12.12 15.50 -2.19
CA ALA A 85 -12.55 15.79 -0.83
C ALA A 85 -11.83 14.96 0.25
N ALA A 86 -10.97 14.00 -0.14
CA ALA A 86 -10.33 13.09 0.79
C ALA A 86 -9.07 13.69 1.42
N ASP A 87 -9.01 13.69 2.75
CA ASP A 87 -7.78 13.96 3.51
C ASP A 87 -6.92 12.68 3.60
N LEU A 88 -7.59 11.52 3.58
CA LEU A 88 -7.01 10.19 3.60
C LEU A 88 -7.69 9.32 2.54
N VAL A 89 -6.92 8.67 1.67
CA VAL A 89 -7.38 7.57 0.82
C VAL A 89 -6.83 6.27 1.39
N TYR A 90 -7.71 5.30 1.66
CA TYR A 90 -7.32 3.97 2.12
C TYR A 90 -7.73 2.91 1.10
N VAL A 91 -6.75 2.23 0.50
CA VAL A 91 -6.96 1.18 -0.49
C VAL A 91 -6.96 -0.19 0.19
N GLY A 92 -8.07 -0.91 0.07
CA GLY A 92 -8.24 -2.24 0.68
C GLY A 92 -7.43 -3.34 0.00
N GLY A 93 -7.28 -4.47 0.70
CA GLY A 93 -6.68 -5.70 0.15
C GLY A 93 -7.59 -6.45 -0.83
N GLY A 94 -7.02 -7.45 -1.50
CA GLY A 94 -7.70 -8.30 -2.48
C GLY A 94 -6.80 -8.63 -3.68
N ASP A 95 -7.33 -8.55 -4.88
CA ASP A 95 -6.60 -8.76 -6.14
C ASP A 95 -5.97 -7.45 -6.64
N THR A 96 -4.63 -7.41 -6.71
CA THR A 96 -3.92 -6.20 -7.16
C THR A 96 -4.03 -5.99 -8.68
N GLY A 97 -4.07 -7.07 -9.46
CA GLY A 97 -4.20 -6.98 -10.92
C GLY A 97 -5.55 -6.42 -11.32
N ALA A 98 -6.64 -6.95 -10.74
CA ALA A 98 -8.00 -6.46 -10.96
C ALA A 98 -8.15 -4.99 -10.52
N LEU A 99 -7.52 -4.60 -9.40
CA LEU A 99 -7.47 -3.20 -8.98
C LEU A 99 -6.82 -2.31 -10.03
N LEU A 100 -5.62 -2.68 -10.49
CA LEU A 100 -4.84 -1.86 -11.43
C LEU A 100 -5.53 -1.75 -12.79
N ASP A 101 -6.09 -2.86 -13.29
CA ASP A 101 -6.85 -2.88 -14.54
C ASP A 101 -8.06 -1.96 -14.44
N ARG A 102 -8.82 -2.06 -13.35
CA ARG A 102 -9.98 -1.20 -13.15
C ARG A 102 -9.61 0.27 -13.01
N TRP A 103 -8.51 0.58 -12.32
CA TRP A 103 -8.04 1.95 -12.19
C TRP A 103 -7.54 2.54 -13.50
N ARG A 104 -6.92 1.71 -14.36
CA ARG A 104 -6.51 2.11 -15.71
C ARG A 104 -7.73 2.45 -16.58
N GLU A 105 -8.77 1.61 -16.53
CA GLU A 105 -10.03 1.86 -17.25
C GLU A 105 -10.72 3.15 -16.80
N ARG A 106 -10.70 3.43 -15.49
CA ARG A 106 -11.43 4.56 -14.90
C ARG A 106 -10.58 5.82 -14.73
N GLY A 107 -9.29 5.77 -15.04
CA GLY A 107 -8.35 6.89 -14.86
C GLY A 107 -8.16 7.32 -13.40
N VAL A 108 -8.29 6.38 -12.45
CA VAL A 108 -8.29 6.70 -11.00
C VAL A 108 -6.89 7.04 -10.50
N ALA A 109 -5.86 6.37 -11.04
CA ALA A 109 -4.47 6.60 -10.66
C ALA A 109 -4.06 8.07 -10.79
N GLU A 110 -4.33 8.72 -11.92
CA GLU A 110 -3.95 10.12 -12.14
C GLU A 110 -4.70 11.10 -11.21
N ARG A 111 -5.95 10.80 -10.85
CA ARG A 111 -6.73 11.60 -9.90
C ARG A 111 -6.17 11.49 -8.49
N LEU A 112 -5.87 10.27 -8.06
CA LEU A 112 -5.22 10.01 -6.77
C LEU A 112 -3.82 10.64 -6.72
N ARG A 113 -3.07 10.62 -7.82
CA ARG A 113 -1.75 11.28 -7.92
C ARG A 113 -1.87 12.79 -7.76
N THR A 114 -2.94 13.38 -8.27
CA THR A 114 -3.24 14.81 -8.10
C THR A 114 -3.58 15.12 -6.65
N ALA A 115 -4.52 14.38 -6.05
CA ALA A 115 -4.89 14.52 -4.64
C ALA A 115 -3.68 14.37 -3.70
N ALA A 116 -2.83 13.37 -3.95
CA ALA A 116 -1.61 13.16 -3.17
C ALA A 116 -0.67 14.37 -3.22
N ARG A 117 -0.46 14.97 -4.41
CA ARG A 117 0.36 16.18 -4.55
C ARG A 117 -0.20 17.35 -3.73
N ASP A 118 -1.52 17.42 -3.61
CA ASP A 118 -2.27 18.44 -2.87
C ASP A 118 -2.35 18.15 -1.36
N GLY A 119 -1.76 17.05 -0.90
CA GLY A 119 -1.58 16.75 0.54
C GLY A 119 -2.39 15.56 1.05
N THR A 120 -3.22 14.93 0.23
CA THR A 120 -3.97 13.73 0.65
C THR A 120 -3.02 12.60 1.00
N LEU A 121 -3.18 12.02 2.20
CA LEU A 121 -2.44 10.83 2.61
C LEU A 121 -2.97 9.61 1.87
N LEU A 122 -2.07 8.78 1.34
CA LEU A 122 -2.41 7.51 0.71
C LEU A 122 -2.02 6.35 1.62
N ALA A 123 -2.99 5.55 2.04
CA ALA A 123 -2.77 4.31 2.77
C ALA A 123 -3.21 3.12 1.92
N GLY A 124 -2.56 1.98 2.10
CA GLY A 124 -2.94 0.75 1.41
C GLY A 124 -2.58 -0.48 2.22
N LEU A 125 -3.44 -1.49 2.18
CA LEU A 125 -3.23 -2.78 2.84
C LEU A 125 -3.12 -3.90 1.81
N SER A 126 -2.09 -4.74 1.96
CA SER A 126 -1.82 -5.87 1.07
C SER A 126 -1.78 -5.45 -0.40
N ALA A 127 -2.76 -5.85 -1.23
CA ALA A 127 -2.90 -5.39 -2.61
C ALA A 127 -2.90 -3.87 -2.76
N GLY A 128 -3.60 -3.17 -1.87
CA GLY A 128 -3.61 -1.71 -1.84
C GLY A 128 -2.27 -1.09 -1.48
N ALA A 129 -1.39 -1.83 -0.78
CA ALA A 129 -0.02 -1.39 -0.52
C ALA A 129 0.86 -1.59 -1.76
N LEU A 130 0.76 -2.75 -2.41
CA LEU A 130 1.57 -3.11 -3.57
C LEU A 130 1.36 -2.16 -4.75
N CYS A 131 0.13 -1.66 -4.94
CA CYS A 131 -0.19 -0.84 -6.11
C CYS A 131 0.66 0.43 -6.23
N TRP A 132 1.24 0.95 -5.14
CA TRP A 132 2.06 2.17 -5.14
C TRP A 132 3.47 1.98 -5.69
N PHE A 133 3.99 0.76 -5.69
CA PHE A 133 5.38 0.44 -6.04
C PHE A 133 5.54 0.21 -7.55
N ASP A 134 6.77 0.00 -8.03
CA ASP A 134 7.03 -0.39 -9.43
C ASP A 134 6.33 -1.69 -9.82
N GLY A 135 6.15 -2.55 -8.84
CA GLY A 135 5.62 -3.89 -9.00
C GLY A 135 6.07 -4.78 -7.86
N GLY A 136 5.94 -6.08 -8.02
CA GLY A 136 6.43 -7.03 -7.03
C GLY A 136 5.71 -8.37 -7.10
N LEU A 137 5.63 -9.06 -5.96
CA LEU A 137 5.02 -10.38 -5.88
C LEU A 137 3.61 -10.25 -5.27
N ALA A 138 2.60 -10.52 -6.09
CA ALA A 138 1.18 -10.47 -5.75
C ALA A 138 0.57 -11.86 -5.63
N ASP A 139 -0.56 -11.95 -4.94
CA ASP A 139 -1.35 -13.17 -4.80
C ASP A 139 -2.08 -13.49 -6.11
N ALA A 140 -2.24 -14.78 -6.39
CA ALA A 140 -3.10 -15.34 -7.43
C ALA A 140 -2.94 -14.71 -8.82
N VAL A 141 -1.79 -14.95 -9.46
CA VAL A 141 -1.65 -14.72 -10.90
C VAL A 141 -2.23 -15.91 -11.68
N PRO A 142 -2.60 -15.76 -12.96
CA PRO A 142 -2.93 -16.90 -13.80
C PRO A 142 -1.83 -17.98 -13.72
N ASP A 143 -2.22 -19.20 -13.35
CA ASP A 143 -1.37 -20.40 -13.25
C ASP A 143 -0.40 -20.53 -12.06
N ALA A 144 -0.44 -19.65 -11.04
CA ALA A 144 0.36 -19.80 -9.82
C ALA A 144 -0.28 -19.20 -8.56
N GLU A 145 0.15 -19.66 -7.37
CA GLU A 145 -0.27 -19.09 -6.07
C GLU A 145 0.19 -17.62 -5.92
N TYR A 146 1.37 -17.32 -6.46
CA TYR A 146 1.96 -15.98 -6.47
C TYR A 146 2.65 -15.71 -7.80
N GLY A 147 2.76 -14.45 -8.19
CA GLY A 147 3.54 -14.10 -9.38
C GLY A 147 3.92 -12.62 -9.49
N PRO A 148 4.88 -12.33 -10.38
CA PRO A 148 5.34 -10.98 -10.62
C PRO A 148 4.23 -10.14 -11.26
N LEU A 149 4.10 -8.90 -10.80
CA LEU A 149 3.14 -7.92 -11.27
C LEU A 149 3.82 -6.55 -11.35
N ASP A 150 3.61 -5.81 -12.42
CA ASP A 150 4.00 -4.39 -12.48
C ASP A 150 2.84 -3.51 -11.98
N ALA A 151 3.16 -2.46 -11.24
CA ALA A 151 2.19 -1.59 -10.54
C ALA A 151 2.34 -0.11 -10.97
N LEU A 152 1.93 0.85 -10.14
CA LEU A 152 1.84 2.26 -10.56
C LEU A 152 3.21 2.97 -10.65
N GLY A 153 4.24 2.45 -9.98
CA GLY A 153 5.59 3.03 -9.98
C GLY A 153 5.66 4.41 -9.34
N TRP A 154 4.92 4.65 -8.25
CA TRP A 154 4.98 5.92 -7.52
C TRP A 154 6.08 5.91 -6.45
N VAL A 155 6.29 4.75 -5.82
CA VAL A 155 7.48 4.43 -5.05
C VAL A 155 8.45 3.74 -6.01
N ASP A 156 9.19 4.57 -6.72
CA ASP A 156 10.12 4.20 -7.78
C ASP A 156 11.32 3.38 -7.25
N CYS A 157 11.87 2.54 -8.12
CA CYS A 157 13.03 1.67 -7.89
C CYS A 157 12.86 0.61 -6.78
N LEU A 158 11.64 0.44 -6.27
CA LEU A 158 11.31 -0.56 -5.25
C LEU A 158 10.23 -1.51 -5.75
N ARG A 159 10.53 -2.80 -5.72
CA ARG A 159 9.54 -3.88 -5.81
C ARG A 159 8.95 -4.15 -4.42
N PHE A 160 7.73 -4.67 -4.33
CA PHE A 160 7.05 -4.89 -3.04
C PHE A 160 6.42 -6.28 -2.91
N THR A 161 6.43 -6.84 -1.71
CA THR A 161 5.58 -7.99 -1.39
C THR A 161 4.94 -7.84 0.00
N PRO A 162 3.60 -7.90 0.10
CA PRO A 162 2.89 -8.01 1.38
C PRO A 162 3.00 -9.45 1.92
N HIS A 163 2.47 -9.70 3.13
CA HIS A 163 2.39 -11.03 3.75
C HIS A 163 3.74 -11.78 3.74
N ALA A 164 4.84 -11.05 3.93
CA ALA A 164 6.20 -11.52 3.73
C ALA A 164 6.69 -12.46 4.84
N HIS A 165 5.97 -13.55 5.07
CA HIS A 165 6.39 -14.67 5.90
C HIS A 165 7.50 -15.48 5.20
N ALA A 166 8.05 -16.49 5.86
CA ALA A 166 9.29 -17.15 5.42
C ALA A 166 9.23 -17.70 3.98
N GLU A 167 8.11 -18.29 3.58
CA GLU A 167 7.92 -18.84 2.24
C GLU A 167 7.79 -17.73 1.19
N ARG A 168 6.89 -16.77 1.42
CA ARG A 168 6.69 -15.63 0.52
C ARG A 168 7.94 -14.79 0.30
N ARG A 169 8.77 -14.59 1.34
CA ARG A 169 10.08 -13.92 1.19
C ARG A 169 11.05 -14.67 0.29
N ARG A 170 11.05 -16.00 0.37
CA ARG A 170 11.91 -16.84 -0.47
C ARG A 170 11.46 -16.75 -1.93
N GLU A 171 10.18 -16.84 -2.19
CA GLU A 171 9.66 -16.68 -3.56
C GLU A 171 9.87 -15.29 -4.11
N PHE A 172 9.75 -14.26 -3.27
CA PHE A 172 10.07 -12.90 -3.67
C PHE A 172 11.56 -12.74 -3.99
N ALA A 173 12.46 -13.38 -3.22
CA ALA A 173 13.88 -13.44 -3.55
C ALA A 173 14.11 -14.15 -4.91
N ASP A 174 13.43 -15.26 -5.17
CA ASP A 174 13.52 -15.95 -6.46
C ASP A 174 13.04 -15.08 -7.61
N ALA A 175 11.95 -14.32 -7.42
CA ALA A 175 11.41 -13.39 -8.41
C ALA A 175 12.32 -12.19 -8.69
N LEU A 176 13.11 -11.74 -7.70
CA LEU A 176 14.08 -10.65 -7.86
C LEU A 176 15.42 -11.12 -8.47
N CYS A 177 15.72 -12.40 -8.38
CA CYS A 177 17.01 -12.95 -8.77
C CYS A 177 17.32 -12.69 -10.27
N GLY A 178 18.44 -12.03 -10.54
CA GLY A 178 18.90 -11.69 -11.90
C GLY A 178 18.25 -10.44 -12.50
N THR A 179 17.39 -9.74 -11.75
CA THR A 179 16.74 -8.49 -12.21
C THR A 179 17.56 -7.24 -11.88
N GLY A 180 18.48 -7.31 -10.93
CA GLY A 180 19.18 -6.16 -10.36
C GLY A 180 18.29 -5.24 -9.51
N ALA A 181 17.03 -5.63 -9.25
CA ALA A 181 16.09 -4.81 -8.51
C ALA A 181 16.26 -4.92 -6.99
N THR A 182 15.76 -3.89 -6.30
CA THR A 182 15.59 -3.89 -4.85
C THR A 182 14.12 -4.13 -4.50
N GLY A 183 13.87 -4.93 -3.48
CA GLY A 183 12.54 -5.29 -3.01
C GLY A 183 12.34 -5.00 -1.53
N LEU A 184 11.20 -4.41 -1.18
CA LEU A 184 10.74 -4.25 0.19
C LEU A 184 9.67 -5.29 0.50
N ALA A 185 9.91 -6.12 1.52
CA ALA A 185 9.00 -7.17 1.93
C ALA A 185 8.49 -6.90 3.35
N LEU A 186 7.17 -6.80 3.51
CA LEU A 186 6.53 -6.50 4.80
C LEU A 186 5.70 -7.68 5.25
N THR A 187 5.88 -8.13 6.49
CA THR A 187 4.98 -9.10 7.11
C THR A 187 3.63 -8.46 7.41
N ASP A 188 2.67 -9.28 7.83
CA ASP A 188 1.49 -8.77 8.52
C ASP A 188 1.88 -7.86 9.68
N ARG A 189 1.04 -6.86 9.92
CA ARG A 189 1.21 -5.87 11.00
C ARG A 189 2.50 -5.05 10.92
N ALA A 190 3.18 -5.05 9.77
CA ALA A 190 4.27 -4.13 9.46
C ALA A 190 3.81 -3.14 8.38
N ALA A 191 4.29 -1.90 8.44
CA ALA A 191 4.08 -0.91 7.41
C ALA A 191 5.36 -0.11 7.13
N VAL A 192 5.50 0.36 5.90
CA VAL A 192 6.41 1.46 5.57
C VAL A 192 5.60 2.74 5.44
N GLU A 193 6.01 3.77 6.17
CA GLU A 193 5.50 5.13 5.98
C GLU A 193 6.56 5.92 5.24
N ILE A 194 6.21 6.43 4.07
CA ILE A 194 7.04 7.25 3.20
C ILE A 194 6.47 8.66 3.22
N ARG A 195 7.34 9.64 3.46
CA ARG A 195 7.04 11.05 3.45
C ARG A 195 8.12 11.75 2.63
N ASP A 196 7.75 12.18 1.44
CA ASP A 196 8.64 12.73 0.43
C ASP A 196 9.84 11.80 0.16
N ASP A 197 11.04 12.19 0.58
CA ASP A 197 12.30 11.46 0.42
C ASP A 197 12.76 10.75 1.70
N GLU A 198 11.88 10.61 2.69
CA GLU A 198 12.14 9.90 3.93
C GLU A 198 11.17 8.73 4.14
N PHE A 199 11.60 7.73 4.88
CA PHE A 199 10.75 6.62 5.29
C PHE A 199 10.99 6.20 6.74
N ARG A 200 10.04 5.47 7.29
CA ARG A 200 10.18 4.71 8.53
C ARG A 200 9.35 3.44 8.49
N ILE A 201 9.69 2.50 9.36
CA ILE A 201 8.96 1.25 9.57
C ILE A 201 8.09 1.39 10.81
N LEU A 202 6.83 1.00 10.66
CA LEU A 202 5.84 0.89 11.73
C LEU A 202 5.54 -0.59 11.95
N THR A 203 5.36 -0.99 13.20
CA THR A 203 4.97 -2.35 13.54
C THR A 203 3.89 -2.37 14.61
N ASP A 204 2.97 -3.32 14.49
CA ASP A 204 2.00 -3.66 15.53
C ASP A 204 2.24 -5.09 16.04
N GLY A 205 3.18 -5.21 16.97
CA GLY A 205 3.60 -6.47 17.58
C GLY A 205 5.08 -6.78 17.34
N ASP A 206 5.58 -7.75 18.10
CA ASP A 206 7.02 -8.07 18.16
C ASP A 206 7.48 -8.96 16.98
N ASP A 207 6.54 -9.66 16.34
CA ASP A 207 6.77 -10.54 15.21
C ASP A 207 6.63 -9.85 13.85
N ALA A 208 6.06 -8.65 13.82
CA ALA A 208 5.98 -7.81 12.64
C ALA A 208 7.38 -7.31 12.21
N ALA A 209 7.64 -7.30 10.91
CA ALA A 209 8.96 -7.02 10.37
C ALA A 209 8.92 -6.48 8.93
N ALA A 210 9.93 -5.67 8.63
CA ALA A 210 10.27 -5.26 7.27
C ALA A 210 11.61 -5.90 6.87
N TYR A 211 11.72 -6.30 5.61
CA TYR A 211 12.95 -6.85 5.03
C TYR A 211 13.27 -6.16 3.71
N LEU A 212 14.55 -5.82 3.52
CA LEU A 212 15.08 -5.37 2.24
C LEU A 212 15.76 -6.53 1.55
N LEU A 213 15.38 -6.76 0.29
CA LEU A 213 15.94 -7.78 -0.57
C LEU A 213 16.64 -7.09 -1.74
N VAL A 214 17.93 -7.36 -1.94
CA VAL A 214 18.72 -6.72 -3.00
C VAL A 214 19.34 -7.79 -3.88
N ASP A 215 19.04 -7.77 -5.19
CA ASP A 215 19.70 -8.65 -6.15
C ASP A 215 21.09 -8.12 -6.51
N LEU A 216 22.12 -8.86 -6.10
CA LEU A 216 23.53 -8.56 -6.38
C LEU A 216 24.06 -9.48 -7.48
N GLY A 217 23.54 -9.31 -8.70
CA GLY A 217 23.98 -10.03 -9.89
C GLY A 217 23.59 -11.51 -9.90
N GLY A 218 22.32 -11.82 -9.60
CA GLY A 218 21.81 -13.19 -9.54
C GLY A 218 21.95 -13.83 -8.15
N ARG A 219 22.18 -13.01 -7.12
CA ARG A 219 22.19 -13.46 -5.72
C ARG A 219 21.47 -12.42 -4.88
N VAL A 220 20.31 -12.80 -4.37
CA VAL A 220 19.53 -11.94 -3.49
C VAL A 220 20.07 -12.02 -2.06
N VAL A 221 20.39 -10.85 -1.51
CA VAL A 221 20.71 -10.68 -0.09
C VAL A 221 19.48 -10.12 0.62
N THR A 222 19.17 -10.65 1.79
CA THR A 222 18.04 -10.20 2.61
C THR A 222 18.56 -9.63 3.93
N GLU A 223 18.11 -8.43 4.28
CA GLU A 223 18.35 -7.80 5.57
C GLU A 223 17.05 -7.36 6.22
N ARG A 224 17.01 -7.38 7.56
CA ARG A 224 15.88 -6.82 8.31
C ARG A 224 16.06 -5.31 8.39
N VAL A 225 14.99 -4.56 8.11
CA VAL A 225 15.00 -3.09 8.16
C VAL A 225 14.43 -2.65 9.50
N GLU A 226 15.24 -1.95 10.28
CA GLU A 226 14.83 -1.32 11.54
C GLU A 226 15.00 0.19 11.42
N ALA A 227 13.88 0.90 11.25
CA ALA A 227 13.85 2.36 11.08
C ALA A 227 12.64 2.95 11.80
N THR A 228 12.68 3.05 13.13
CA THR A 228 11.53 3.57 13.91
C THR A 228 11.38 5.09 13.83
N SER A 229 12.46 5.79 13.46
CA SER A 229 12.46 7.21 13.06
C SER A 229 12.61 7.34 11.55
N PHE A 230 12.22 8.50 11.01
CA PHE A 230 12.46 8.81 9.60
C PHE A 230 13.96 8.72 9.26
N ARG A 231 14.25 8.10 8.12
CA ARG A 231 15.56 8.00 7.48
C ARG A 231 15.42 8.30 5.99
N PRO A 232 16.49 8.69 5.29
CA PRO A 232 16.44 8.88 3.84
C PRO A 232 15.92 7.64 3.11
N LEU A 233 15.00 7.81 2.16
CA LEU A 233 14.45 6.74 1.34
C LEU A 233 15.54 6.01 0.54
N ASP A 234 16.63 6.71 0.21
CA ASP A 234 17.83 6.16 -0.40
C ASP A 234 18.44 4.98 0.38
N ASP A 235 18.23 4.90 1.69
CA ASP A 235 18.68 3.76 2.50
C ASP A 235 17.93 2.46 2.16
N LEU A 236 16.76 2.53 1.52
CA LEU A 236 16.08 1.36 0.95
C LEU A 236 16.61 0.98 -0.44
N GLY A 237 17.74 1.53 -0.87
CA GLY A 237 18.40 1.11 -2.10
C GLY A 237 18.13 2.01 -3.31
N TYR A 238 17.81 3.29 -3.10
CA TYR A 238 17.87 4.27 -4.20
C TYR A 238 19.34 4.56 -4.54
N ARG A 239 19.94 3.66 -5.33
CA ARG A 239 21.17 3.93 -6.07
C ARG A 239 21.01 3.32 -7.44
N PHE A 240 20.70 4.18 -8.42
CA PHE A 240 21.21 4.24 -9.80
C PHE A 240 20.16 4.89 -10.70
N GLY A 241 20.36 6.17 -11.10
CA GLY A 241 19.64 6.74 -12.24
C GLY A 241 19.21 8.21 -12.21
N ALA A 242 19.93 9.13 -11.56
CA ALA A 242 19.90 10.54 -11.95
C ALA A 242 21.19 10.84 -12.73
N ASP A 243 21.10 10.74 -14.05
CA ASP A 243 21.86 11.50 -15.07
C ASP A 243 21.17 11.33 -16.43
#